data_AF-A9L056-F1
#
_entry.id   AF-A9L056-F1
#
_cell.length_a   1.000
_cell.length_b   1.000
_cell.length_c   1.000
_cell.angle_alpha   90.00
_cell.angle_beta   90.00
_cell.angle_gamma   90.00
#
_symmetry.space_group_name_H-M   'P 1'
#
loop_
_entity.id
_entity.type
_entity.pdbx_description
1 polymer ?
#
loop_
_entity_poly.entity_id
_entity_poly.type
_entity_poly.pdbx_seq_one_letter_code
_entity_poly.pdbx_strand_id
1 'polypeptide(L)'
;MLEEQGVETVQGLIKSPKGLLSKQTVNRWLSRWRLDQPRLLREPPAVRFQAENSNDCWQFDMSPSDLKHIERPDWVDPTRGESTLMLFSVVDDRSGVAYQEYRCVR
;
A
#
# COMPACT_ATOMS: atom_id res chain seq x y z
N MET A 1 7.05 6.77 34.49
CA MET A 1 6.34 6.06 33.39
C MET A 1 6.63 4.56 33.39
N LEU A 2 7.81 4.04 33.03
CA LEU A 2 8.08 2.57 33.10
C LEU A 2 8.33 2.03 34.54
N GLU A 3 8.97 2.81 35.40
CA GLU A 3 9.27 2.40 36.80
C GLU A 3 8.06 2.49 37.74
N GLU A 4 7.03 3.25 37.35
CA GLU A 4 5.82 3.46 38.16
C GLU A 4 4.65 2.63 37.65
N GLN A 5 4.39 2.71 36.34
CA GLN A 5 3.23 2.06 35.72
C GLN A 5 3.58 0.64 35.26
N GLY A 6 4.81 0.39 34.78
CA GLY A 6 5.21 -0.90 34.22
C GLY A 6 4.66 -1.15 32.82
N VAL A 7 4.85 -2.37 32.32
CA VAL A 7 4.28 -2.87 31.06
C VAL A 7 3.62 -4.21 31.32
N GLU A 8 2.34 -4.33 30.96
CA GLU A 8 1.63 -5.60 30.99
C GLU A 8 2.12 -6.51 29.86
N THR A 9 2.43 -7.76 30.20
CA THR A 9 2.86 -8.79 29.26
C THR A 9 2.07 -10.07 29.49
N VAL A 10 2.20 -11.05 28.59
CA VAL A 10 1.53 -12.36 28.77
C VAL A 10 2.02 -13.12 30.01
N GLN A 11 3.17 -12.73 30.57
CA GLN A 11 3.74 -13.26 31.81
C GLN A 11 3.39 -12.40 33.05
N GLY A 12 2.60 -11.34 32.87
CA GLY A 12 2.19 -10.40 33.91
C GLY A 12 2.88 -9.03 33.82
N LEU A 13 2.67 -8.22 34.86
CA LEU A 13 3.16 -6.85 34.94
C LEU A 13 4.67 -6.79 35.19
N ILE A 14 5.42 -6.29 34.22
CA ILE A 14 6.87 -6.07 34.33
C ILE A 14 7.12 -4.60 34.73
N LYS A 15 7.78 -4.39 35.87
CA LYS A 15 8.24 -3.07 36.33
C LYS A 15 9.76 -3.00 36.38
N SER A 16 10.30 -1.91 35.86
CA SER A 16 11.73 -1.62 36.02
C SER A 16 12.02 -1.18 37.46
N PRO A 17 13.16 -1.59 38.06
CA PRO A 17 13.64 -1.04 39.32
C PRO A 17 13.78 0.49 39.26
N LYS A 18 13.47 1.16 40.38
CA LYS A 18 13.55 2.61 40.49
C LYS A 18 14.98 3.10 40.33
N GLY A 19 15.18 4.12 39.50
CA GLY A 19 16.48 4.75 39.27
C GLY A 19 17.42 3.94 38.36
N LEU A 20 16.99 2.78 37.85
CA LEU A 20 17.78 1.99 36.91
C LEU A 20 17.78 2.63 35.51
N LEU A 21 16.65 3.22 35.11
CA LEU A 21 16.48 3.74 33.75
C LEU A 21 16.63 5.27 33.71
N SER A 22 17.83 5.74 33.40
CA SER A 22 18.02 7.16 33.04
C SER A 22 17.42 7.46 31.67
N LYS A 23 16.92 8.70 31.47
CA LYS A 23 16.39 9.16 30.18
C LYS A 23 17.40 8.94 29.03
N GLN A 24 18.68 9.15 29.29
CA GLN A 24 19.76 8.93 28.32
C GLN A 24 19.88 7.46 27.92
N THR A 25 19.79 6.55 28.89
CA THR A 25 19.84 5.10 28.65
C THR A 25 18.63 4.65 27.83
N VAL A 26 17.43 5.11 28.20
CA VAL A 26 16.19 4.80 27.46
C VAL A 26 16.28 5.31 26.02
N ASN A 27 16.63 6.58 25.81
CA ASN A 27 16.76 7.15 24.47
C ASN A 27 17.80 6.42 23.62
N ARG A 28 18.94 6.05 24.20
CA ARG A 28 19.98 5.28 23.50
C ARG A 28 19.46 3.94 23.00
N TRP A 29 18.71 3.22 23.83
CA TRP A 29 18.13 1.92 23.46
C TRP A 29 17.01 2.05 22.42
N LEU A 30 16.11 3.02 22.58
CA LEU A 30 15.07 3.31 21.58
C LEU A 30 15.69 3.60 20.21
N SER A 31 16.72 4.44 20.15
CA SER A 31 17.43 4.73 18.89
C SER A 31 18.12 3.50 18.28
N ARG A 32 18.68 2.61 19.12
CA ARG A 32 19.34 1.38 18.67
C ARG A 32 18.35 0.38 18.09
N TRP A 33 17.15 0.29 18.67
CA TRP A 33 16.06 -0.56 18.17
C TRP A 33 15.19 0.12 17.11
N ARG A 34 15.52 1.36 16.70
CA ARG A 34 14.76 2.17 15.74
C ARG A 34 13.32 2.44 16.20
N LEU A 35 13.10 2.46 17.51
CA LEU A 35 11.85 2.81 18.19
C LEU A 35 11.88 4.26 18.73
N ASP A 36 12.79 5.08 18.22
CA ASP A 36 12.84 6.50 18.54
C ASP A 36 11.72 7.27 17.82
N GLN A 37 11.23 8.34 18.47
CA GLN A 37 10.06 9.10 18.02
C GLN A 37 10.10 9.55 16.54
N PRO A 38 11.25 10.00 15.98
CA PRO A 38 11.32 10.37 14.56
C PRO A 38 11.08 9.20 13.59
N ARG A 39 11.34 7.96 14.04
CA ARG A 39 11.21 6.76 13.21
C ARG A 39 9.88 6.04 13.44
N LEU A 40 9.32 6.13 14.65
CA LEU A 40 8.00 5.58 14.96
C LEU A 40 6.87 6.18 14.12
N LEU A 41 6.98 7.47 13.77
CA LEU A 41 5.98 8.18 12.97
C LEU A 41 6.25 8.12 11.46
N ARG A 42 7.36 7.51 11.05
CA ARG A 42 7.75 7.45 9.63
C ARG A 42 7.33 6.12 9.05
N GLU A 43 6.50 6.19 8.01
CA GLU A 43 6.15 5.00 7.23
C GLU A 43 7.42 4.37 6.61
N PRO A 44 7.49 3.02 6.55
CA PRO A 44 8.58 2.35 5.87
C PRO A 44 8.61 2.77 4.39
N PRO A 45 9.79 2.77 3.75
CA PRO A 45 9.87 3.04 2.32
C PRO A 45 9.01 2.03 1.54
N ALA A 46 8.26 2.52 0.56
CA ALA A 46 7.47 1.67 -0.32
C ALA A 46 8.39 0.70 -1.06
N VAL A 47 8.19 -0.61 -0.83
CA VAL A 47 8.90 -1.66 -1.56
C VAL A 47 8.12 -1.97 -2.82
N ARG A 48 8.79 -1.93 -3.97
CA ARG A 48 8.20 -2.38 -5.24
C ARG A 48 8.07 -3.90 -5.18
N PHE A 49 6.84 -4.39 -5.33
CA PHE A 49 6.58 -5.82 -5.45
C PHE A 49 6.83 -6.26 -6.90
N GLN A 50 7.40 -7.46 -7.06
CA GLN A 50 7.36 -8.21 -8.31
C GLN A 50 7.21 -9.69 -7.97
N ALA A 51 6.39 -10.41 -8.73
CA ALA A 51 6.21 -11.85 -8.59
C ALA A 51 7.50 -12.62 -8.94
N GLU A 52 7.71 -13.79 -8.34
CA GLU A 52 8.91 -14.60 -8.59
C GLU A 52 8.87 -15.25 -9.97
N ASN A 53 7.73 -15.86 -10.34
CA ASN A 53 7.53 -16.56 -11.60
C ASN A 53 6.37 -15.96 -12.41
N SER A 54 6.36 -16.25 -13.72
CA SER A 54 5.24 -15.90 -14.60
C SER A 54 3.98 -16.64 -14.20
N ASN A 55 2.86 -15.94 -14.27
CA ASN A 55 1.52 -16.36 -13.82
C ASN A 55 1.33 -16.41 -12.30
N ASP A 56 2.30 -15.98 -11.48
CA ASP A 56 2.14 -15.89 -10.02
C ASP A 56 1.33 -14.65 -9.62
N CYS A 57 1.32 -13.58 -10.42
CA CYS A 57 0.55 -12.37 -10.17
C CYS A 57 0.09 -11.68 -11.46
N TRP A 58 -1.20 -11.38 -11.53
CA TRP A 58 -1.82 -10.67 -12.63
C TRP A 58 -2.38 -9.33 -12.16
N GLN A 59 -2.00 -8.26 -12.84
CA GLN A 59 -2.52 -6.92 -12.63
C GLN A 59 -3.72 -6.68 -13.56
N PHE A 60 -4.82 -6.19 -12.99
CA PHE A 60 -6.02 -5.81 -13.72
C PHE A 60 -6.28 -4.33 -13.49
N ASP A 61 -6.30 -3.53 -14.56
CA ASP A 61 -6.57 -2.09 -14.48
C ASP A 61 -7.68 -1.68 -15.46
N MET A 62 -8.46 -0.69 -15.02
CA MET A 62 -9.47 0.00 -15.81
C MET A 62 -9.25 1.49 -15.65
N SER A 63 -8.72 2.13 -16.70
CA SER A 63 -8.43 3.57 -16.69
C SER A 63 -9.24 4.30 -17.76
N PRO A 64 -9.79 5.49 -17.45
CA PRO A 64 -10.46 6.31 -18.45
C PRO A 64 -9.46 6.74 -19.53
N SER A 65 -9.90 6.80 -20.78
CA SER A 65 -9.06 7.22 -21.89
C SER A 65 -9.06 8.74 -22.03
N ASP A 66 -7.94 9.38 -21.68
CA ASP A 66 -7.79 10.84 -21.83
C ASP A 66 -7.63 11.31 -23.29
N LEU A 67 -7.17 10.43 -24.17
CA LEU A 67 -6.70 10.79 -25.52
C LEU A 67 -7.70 10.50 -26.65
N LYS A 68 -8.79 9.77 -26.38
CA LYS A 68 -9.73 9.34 -27.43
C LYS A 68 -11.17 9.53 -26.99
N HIS A 69 -11.64 10.77 -27.03
CA HIS A 69 -13.09 11.02 -27.01
C HIS A 69 -13.70 10.51 -28.32
N ILE A 70 -14.44 9.41 -28.27
CA ILE A 70 -15.30 8.98 -29.37
C ILE A 70 -16.66 9.58 -29.09
N GLU A 71 -17.03 10.62 -29.85
CA GLU A 71 -18.21 11.45 -29.59
C GLU A 71 -19.52 10.65 -29.56
N ARG A 72 -19.66 9.66 -30.45
CA ARG A 72 -20.75 8.67 -30.39
C ARG A 72 -20.39 7.42 -31.19
N PRO A 73 -19.85 6.36 -30.56
CA PRO A 73 -19.59 5.12 -31.27
C PRO A 73 -20.90 4.49 -31.73
N ASP A 74 -20.97 4.01 -32.98
CA ASP A 74 -22.21 3.48 -33.57
C ASP A 74 -22.75 2.21 -32.85
N TRP A 75 -21.90 1.54 -32.08
CA TRP A 75 -22.25 0.38 -31.26
C TRP A 75 -22.79 0.75 -29.86
N VAL A 76 -22.84 2.04 -29.50
CA VAL A 76 -23.39 2.51 -28.23
C VAL A 76 -24.82 2.99 -28.44
N ASP A 77 -25.74 2.45 -27.65
CA ASP A 77 -27.16 2.81 -27.69
C ASP A 77 -27.35 4.29 -27.31
N PRO A 78 -27.83 5.15 -28.23
CA PRO A 78 -27.97 6.58 -27.99
C PRO A 78 -29.03 6.92 -26.92
N THR A 79 -29.91 5.97 -26.57
CA THR A 79 -30.90 6.15 -25.49
C THR A 79 -30.29 5.96 -24.11
N ARG A 80 -29.04 5.46 -24.04
CA ARG A 80 -28.34 5.10 -22.79
C ARG A 80 -27.31 6.13 -22.33
N GLY A 81 -27.49 7.42 -22.64
CA GLY A 81 -26.65 8.51 -22.09
C GLY A 81 -25.16 8.45 -22.49
N GLU A 82 -24.33 9.33 -21.93
CA GLU A 82 -22.90 9.40 -22.25
C GLU A 82 -22.12 8.22 -21.66
N SER A 83 -21.32 7.55 -22.50
CA SER A 83 -20.44 6.45 -22.13
C SER A 83 -18.99 6.91 -22.00
N THR A 84 -18.29 6.47 -20.96
CA THR A 84 -16.85 6.74 -20.83
C THR A 84 -16.07 5.68 -21.60
N LEU A 85 -15.15 6.10 -22.48
CA LEU A 85 -14.22 5.17 -23.10
C LEU A 85 -13.15 4.79 -22.07
N MET A 86 -13.11 3.52 -21.69
CA MET A 86 -12.16 2.96 -20.73
C MET A 86 -11.15 2.06 -21.46
N LEU A 87 -9.89 2.09 -21.03
CA LEU A 87 -8.88 1.09 -21.37
C LEU A 87 -8.88 0.02 -20.29
N PHE A 88 -9.14 -1.22 -20.70
CA PHE A 88 -9.01 -2.39 -19.85
C PHE A 88 -7.64 -3.00 -20.11
N SER A 89 -6.93 -3.38 -19.05
CA SER A 89 -5.66 -4.07 -19.16
C SER A 89 -5.53 -5.25 -18.20
N VAL A 90 -4.90 -6.31 -18.69
CA VAL A 90 -4.52 -7.50 -17.94
C VAL A 90 -3.04 -7.75 -18.20
N VAL A 91 -2.22 -7.69 -17.15
CA VAL A 91 -0.76 -7.76 -17.26
C VAL A 91 -0.21 -8.80 -16.30
N ASP A 92 0.56 -9.76 -16.80
CA ASP A 92 1.37 -10.64 -15.94
C ASP A 92 2.57 -9.86 -15.41
N ASP A 93 2.67 -9.76 -14.08
CA ASP A 93 3.65 -8.90 -13.40
C ASP A 93 5.11 -9.31 -13.67
N ARG A 94 5.36 -10.62 -13.85
CA ARG A 94 6.71 -11.15 -14.04
C ARG A 94 7.17 -11.15 -15.50
N SER A 95 6.35 -11.64 -16.43
CA SER A 95 6.71 -11.69 -17.86
C SER A 95 6.46 -10.36 -18.60
N GLY A 96 5.58 -9.50 -18.07
CA GLY A 96 5.12 -8.30 -18.76
C GLY A 96 4.17 -8.59 -19.93
N VAL A 97 3.73 -9.83 -20.12
CA VAL A 97 2.69 -10.15 -21.12
C VAL A 97 1.44 -9.35 -20.79
N ALA A 98 0.97 -8.58 -21.76
CA ALA A 98 -0.14 -7.66 -21.59
C ALA A 98 -1.22 -7.86 -22.66
N TYR A 99 -2.46 -7.89 -22.20
CA TYR A 99 -3.65 -7.76 -23.04
C TYR A 99 -4.33 -6.42 -22.71
N GLN A 100 -4.70 -5.68 -23.75
CA GLN A 100 -5.35 -4.39 -23.60
C GLN A 100 -6.47 -4.22 -24.63
N GLU A 101 -7.62 -3.70 -24.18
CA GLU A 101 -8.73 -3.38 -25.07
C GLU A 101 -9.50 -2.13 -24.63
N TYR A 102 -10.02 -1.40 -25.61
CA TYR A 102 -10.91 -0.28 -25.36
C TYR A 102 -12.36 -0.76 -25.27
N ARG A 103 -13.08 -0.30 -24.23
CA ARG A 103 -14.51 -0.57 -24.05
C ARG A 103 -15.21 0.69 -23.58
N CYS A 104 -16.42 0.92 -24.12
CA CYS A 104 -17.31 1.93 -23.59
C CYS A 104 -18.02 1.36 -22.35
N VAL A 105 -17.91 2.05 -21.22
CA VAL A 105 -18.51 1.66 -19.93
C VAL A 105 -19.46 2.77 -19.47
N ARG A 106 -20.50 2.37 -18.75
CA ARG A 106 -21.46 3.26 -18.11
C ARG A 106 -21.45 3.04 -16.59
#